data_AF-A0A1C5JZA6-F1
#
_entry.id   AF-A0A1C5JZA6-F1
#
_cell.length_a   1.000
_cell.length_b   1.000
_cell.length_c   1.000
_cell.angle_alpha   90.00
_cell.angle_beta   90.00
_cell.angle_gamma   90.00
#
_symmetry.space_group_name_H-M   'P 1'
#
loop_
_entity.id
_entity.type
_entity.pdbx_description
1 polymer ?
#
loop_
_entity_poly.entity_id
_entity_poly.type
_entity_poly.pdbx_seq_one_letter_code
_entity_poly.pdbx_strand_id
1 'polypeptide(L)'
;MTAVRDLSFDASRVLEAVTALLTGPVPPAGSPTVIDSDPHTGEWVATRAAGFVLAPLWEGRDLTGLRDPEWTEQLEAGDRHLATVTGRLDEQWGPHRVLTVDHLIRNPQADRPPLYDALLRQDLYGDLHVWAPDQAGDRHLAVVLGHSDGDQPLTLAALVTVGPLPELPVDP
;
A
#
# COMPACT_ATOMS: atom_id res chain seq x y z
N MET A 1 -5.27 6.63 -11.98
CA MET A 1 -5.08 7.82 -11.14
C MET A 1 -3.67 7.76 -10.64
N THR A 2 -2.86 8.77 -10.91
CA THR A 2 -1.42 8.78 -10.60
C THR A 2 -1.25 9.43 -9.22
N ALA A 3 -0.50 8.79 -8.32
CA ALA A 3 0.05 9.49 -7.17
C ALA A 3 1.00 10.55 -7.72
N VAL A 4 0.91 11.79 -7.25
CA VAL A 4 1.78 12.86 -7.72
C VAL A 4 2.67 13.22 -6.56
N ARG A 5 3.99 13.18 -6.78
CA ARG A 5 5.01 13.58 -5.81
C ARG A 5 4.79 15.02 -5.35
N ASP A 6 5.09 15.30 -4.09
CA ASP A 6 4.98 16.61 -3.43
C ASP A 6 3.58 17.23 -3.37
N LEU A 7 2.52 16.47 -3.69
CA LEU A 7 1.16 16.96 -3.50
C LEU A 7 0.79 16.90 -2.02
N SER A 8 0.26 18.00 -1.50
CA SER A 8 -0.28 18.05 -0.14
C SER A 8 -1.27 16.92 0.07
N PHE A 9 -1.17 16.22 1.20
CA PHE A 9 -2.06 15.14 1.53
C PHE A 9 -3.53 15.62 1.53
N ASP A 10 -4.37 14.91 0.77
CA ASP A 10 -5.80 15.14 0.67
C ASP A 10 -6.53 13.81 0.92
N ALA A 11 -7.13 13.69 2.10
CA ALA A 11 -7.84 12.48 2.50
C ALA A 11 -9.02 12.15 1.58
N SER A 12 -9.74 13.15 1.08
CA SER A 12 -10.88 12.93 0.17
C SER A 12 -10.41 12.34 -1.14
N ARG A 13 -9.34 12.87 -1.73
CA ARG A 13 -8.72 12.31 -2.94
C ARG A 13 -8.23 10.88 -2.72
N VAL A 14 -7.62 10.60 -1.57
CA VAL A 14 -7.15 9.24 -1.24
C VAL A 14 -8.33 8.27 -1.11
N LEU A 15 -9.43 8.65 -0.48
CA LEU A 15 -10.62 7.81 -0.37
C LEU A 15 -11.31 7.57 -1.73
N GLU A 16 -11.32 8.57 -2.61
CA GLU A 16 -11.77 8.41 -4.00
C GLU A 16 -10.87 7.42 -4.76
N ALA A 17 -9.55 7.48 -4.55
CA ALA A 17 -8.58 6.53 -5.11
C ALA A 17 -8.90 5.10 -4.71
N VAL A 18 -9.11 4.89 -3.40
CA VAL A 18 -9.44 3.60 -2.83
C VAL A 18 -10.73 3.06 -3.42
N THR A 19 -11.76 3.91 -3.54
CA THR A 19 -13.05 3.52 -4.12
C THR A 19 -12.90 3.13 -5.60
N ALA A 20 -12.13 3.91 -6.37
CA ALA A 20 -11.85 3.60 -7.77
C ALA A 20 -11.06 2.29 -7.93
N LEU A 21 -10.10 2.03 -7.04
CA LEU A 21 -9.33 0.78 -7.04
C LEU A 21 -10.21 -0.42 -6.68
N LEU A 22 -11.04 -0.29 -5.65
CA LEU A 22 -11.92 -1.34 -5.16
C LEU A 22 -12.98 -1.74 -6.21
N THR A 23 -13.47 -0.79 -6.99
CA THR A 23 -14.46 -1.02 -8.07
C THR A 23 -13.83 -1.31 -9.43
N GLY A 24 -12.51 -1.10 -9.57
CA GLY A 24 -11.77 -1.29 -10.81
C GLY A 24 -11.57 -2.77 -11.20
N PRO A 25 -11.08 -3.04 -12.42
CA PRO A 25 -10.76 -4.39 -12.85
C PRO A 25 -9.56 -4.95 -12.08
N VAL A 26 -9.66 -6.21 -11.64
CA VAL A 26 -8.53 -6.99 -11.12
C VAL A 26 -8.14 -8.02 -12.18
N PRO A 27 -6.84 -8.17 -12.51
CA PRO A 27 -6.42 -9.14 -13.51
C PRO A 27 -6.85 -10.57 -13.13
N PRO A 28 -7.38 -11.36 -14.08
CA PRO A 28 -7.81 -12.73 -13.80
C PRO A 28 -6.62 -13.67 -13.56
N ALA A 29 -6.92 -14.87 -13.07
CA ALA A 29 -5.94 -15.93 -12.88
C ALA A 29 -5.10 -16.18 -14.15
N GLY A 30 -3.79 -16.38 -13.96
CA GLY A 30 -2.83 -16.59 -15.07
C GLY A 30 -2.29 -15.30 -15.71
N SER A 31 -2.76 -14.12 -15.31
CA SER A 31 -2.17 -12.84 -15.75
C SER A 31 -0.75 -12.68 -15.20
N PRO A 32 0.23 -12.24 -16.02
CA PRO A 32 1.58 -11.95 -15.54
C PRO A 32 1.58 -10.73 -14.60
N THR A 33 2.60 -10.63 -13.76
CA THR A 33 2.85 -9.40 -12.99
C THR A 33 3.38 -8.31 -13.92
N VAL A 34 2.71 -7.16 -13.90
CA VAL A 34 3.09 -5.96 -14.64
C VAL A 34 3.27 -4.82 -13.63
N ILE A 35 4.39 -4.13 -13.71
CA ILE A 35 4.64 -2.88 -12.98
C ILE A 35 4.45 -1.76 -13.98
N ASP A 36 3.36 -1.01 -13.81
CA ASP A 36 3.03 0.12 -14.64
C ASP A 36 3.67 1.38 -14.06
N SER A 37 4.33 2.14 -14.93
CA SER A 37 4.93 3.43 -14.61
C SER A 37 4.39 4.51 -15.54
N ASP A 38 4.37 5.75 -15.06
CA ASP A 38 4.05 6.90 -15.89
C ASP A 38 5.12 7.03 -17.00
N PRO A 39 4.72 7.13 -18.28
CA PRO A 39 5.68 7.13 -19.39
C PRO A 39 6.53 8.41 -19.47
N HIS A 40 6.13 9.48 -18.77
CA HIS A 40 6.83 10.76 -18.77
C HIS A 40 7.70 10.93 -17.53
N THR A 41 7.22 10.54 -16.35
CA THR A 41 7.96 10.71 -15.09
C THR A 41 8.71 9.43 -14.66
N GLY A 42 8.30 8.27 -15.16
CA GLY A 42 8.81 6.97 -14.71
C GLY A 42 8.27 6.55 -13.34
N GLU A 43 7.44 7.38 -12.70
CA GLU A 43 6.87 7.12 -11.38
C GLU A 43 5.96 5.90 -11.42
N TRP A 44 5.96 5.14 -10.34
CA TRP A 44 5.12 3.95 -10.22
C TRP A 44 3.64 4.35 -10.20
N VAL A 45 2.83 3.69 -11.05
CA VAL A 45 1.39 3.96 -11.17
C VAL A 45 0.58 2.84 -10.53
N ALA A 46 0.98 1.59 -10.76
CA ALA A 46 0.39 0.42 -10.12
C ALA A 46 1.21 -0.83 -10.44
N THR A 47 1.09 -1.84 -9.58
CA THR A 47 1.50 -3.21 -9.85
C THR A 47 0.25 -4.07 -9.99
N ARG A 48 0.10 -4.73 -11.14
CA ARG A 48 -1.06 -5.56 -11.50
C ARG A 48 -0.61 -6.99 -11.69
N ALA A 49 -1.27 -7.93 -11.03
CA ALA A 49 -1.04 -9.34 -11.28
C ALA A 49 -2.32 -10.14 -11.08
N ALA A 50 -2.29 -11.43 -11.40
CA ALA A 50 -3.40 -12.33 -11.18
C ALA A 50 -3.94 -12.20 -9.74
N GLY A 51 -5.19 -11.76 -9.61
CA GLY A 51 -5.91 -11.68 -8.34
C GLY A 51 -5.63 -10.44 -7.49
N PHE A 52 -4.78 -9.49 -7.92
CA PHE A 52 -4.60 -8.23 -7.17
C PHE A 52 -4.17 -7.02 -8.01
N VAL A 53 -4.42 -5.84 -7.45
CA VAL A 53 -3.87 -4.55 -7.91
C VAL A 53 -3.32 -3.80 -6.70
N LEU A 54 -2.07 -3.36 -6.79
CA LEU A 54 -1.39 -2.51 -5.82
C LEU A 54 -1.14 -1.15 -6.48
N ALA A 55 -1.42 -0.04 -5.80
CA ALA A 55 -1.21 1.29 -6.35
C ALA A 55 -0.85 2.32 -5.25
N PRO A 56 0.01 3.30 -5.53
CA PRO A 56 0.28 4.39 -4.61
C PRO A 56 -0.94 5.32 -4.52
N LEU A 57 -1.21 5.80 -3.32
CA LEU A 57 -2.27 6.77 -2.99
C LEU A 57 -1.68 8.16 -2.75
N TRP A 58 -0.51 8.19 -2.11
CA TRP A 58 0.22 9.40 -1.75
C TRP A 58 1.70 9.06 -1.60
N GLU A 59 2.55 9.98 -2.02
CA GLU A 59 3.99 9.95 -1.77
C GLU A 59 4.39 11.25 -1.08
N GLY A 60 5.17 11.12 0.00
CA GLY A 60 5.76 12.23 0.72
C GLY A 60 6.94 12.85 -0.04
N ARG A 61 7.55 13.85 0.57
CA ARG A 61 8.80 14.42 0.04
C ARG A 61 9.94 13.41 0.16
N ASP A 62 10.93 13.53 -0.71
CA ASP A 62 12.17 12.75 -0.59
C ASP A 62 12.78 12.97 0.80
N LEU A 63 13.16 11.87 1.45
CA LEU A 63 13.84 11.93 2.76
C LEU A 63 15.35 12.20 2.61
N THR A 64 15.83 12.28 1.37
CA THR A 64 17.25 12.40 1.04
C THR A 64 17.88 13.64 1.64
N GLY A 65 18.94 13.42 2.43
CA GLY A 65 19.70 14.49 3.07
C GLY A 65 18.97 15.20 4.22
N LEU A 66 17.77 14.74 4.61
CA LEU A 66 17.13 15.20 5.84
C LEU A 66 17.91 14.71 7.06
N ARG A 67 17.82 15.48 8.13
CA ARG A 67 18.34 15.12 9.46
C ARG A 67 17.24 15.35 10.48
N ASP A 68 17.46 14.94 11.71
CA ASP A 68 16.57 15.32 12.79
C ASP A 68 16.66 16.83 13.09
N PRO A 69 15.52 17.50 13.34
CA PRO A 69 14.18 16.90 13.55
C PRO A 69 13.36 16.66 12.28
N GLU A 70 13.76 17.20 11.12
CA GLU A 70 12.97 17.19 9.89
C GLU A 70 12.68 15.79 9.35
N TRP A 71 13.55 14.82 9.62
CA TRP A 71 13.36 13.41 9.31
C TRP A 71 12.18 12.83 10.12
N THR A 72 12.25 12.94 11.44
CA THR A 72 11.22 12.44 12.37
C THR A 72 9.85 13.07 12.08
N GLU A 73 9.82 14.37 11.80
CA GLU A 73 8.57 15.08 11.45
C GLU A 73 7.90 14.52 10.19
N GLN A 74 8.67 14.04 9.21
CA GLN A 74 8.10 13.40 8.01
C GLN A 74 7.54 12.02 8.32
N LEU A 75 8.24 11.20 9.11
CA LEU A 75 7.73 9.91 9.55
C LEU A 75 6.40 10.08 10.30
N GLU A 76 6.35 11.00 11.26
CA GLU A 76 5.14 11.32 12.02
C GLU A 76 4.01 11.90 11.14
N ALA A 77 4.35 12.61 10.05
CA ALA A 77 3.35 13.06 9.08
C ALA A 77 2.73 11.88 8.31
N GLY A 78 3.56 10.93 7.85
CA GLY A 78 3.09 9.70 7.22
C GLY A 78 2.17 8.90 8.14
N ASP A 79 2.56 8.69 9.39
CA ASP A 79 1.74 7.97 10.38
C ASP A 79 0.39 8.65 10.61
N ARG A 80 0.37 9.98 10.69
CA ARG A 80 -0.89 10.75 10.79
C ARG A 80 -1.76 10.61 9.56
N HIS A 81 -1.16 10.56 8.37
CA HIS A 81 -1.90 10.34 7.12
C HIS A 81 -2.52 8.94 7.08
N LEU A 82 -1.74 7.91 7.41
CA LEU A 82 -2.24 6.54 7.54
C LEU A 82 -3.39 6.45 8.55
N ALA A 83 -3.21 7.01 9.76
CA ALA A 83 -4.24 7.03 10.80
C ALA A 83 -5.52 7.77 10.36
N THR A 84 -5.38 8.84 9.58
CA THR A 84 -6.52 9.58 9.02
C THR A 84 -7.29 8.71 8.03
N VAL A 85 -6.60 8.01 7.14
CA VAL A 85 -7.24 7.14 6.13
C VAL A 85 -7.87 5.93 6.80
N THR A 86 -7.15 5.23 7.67
CA THR A 86 -7.67 4.05 8.37
C THR A 86 -8.89 4.40 9.22
N GLY A 87 -8.87 5.52 9.95
CA GLY A 87 -10.02 5.97 10.73
C GLY A 87 -11.26 6.24 9.88
N ARG A 88 -11.10 6.83 8.68
CA ARG A 88 -12.21 7.06 7.74
C ARG A 88 -12.77 5.77 7.15
N LEU A 89 -11.89 4.83 6.83
CA LEU A 89 -12.29 3.53 6.31
C LEU A 89 -12.95 2.67 7.40
N ASP A 90 -12.49 2.80 8.65
CA ASP A 90 -13.11 2.16 9.82
C ASP A 90 -14.53 2.69 10.08
N GLU A 91 -14.76 4.00 9.91
CA GLU A 91 -16.10 4.60 9.96
C GLU A 91 -17.03 4.00 8.90
N GLN A 92 -16.50 3.63 7.73
CA GLN A 92 -17.28 3.15 6.59
C GLN A 92 -17.53 1.64 6.62
N TRP A 93 -16.55 0.84 7.02
CA TRP A 93 -16.58 -0.62 6.91
C TRP A 93 -16.33 -1.37 8.22
N GLY A 94 -16.21 -0.65 9.33
CA GLY A 94 -15.83 -1.22 10.63
C GLY A 94 -14.32 -1.40 10.76
N PRO A 95 -13.85 -1.83 11.94
CA PRO A 95 -12.43 -1.86 12.27
C PRO A 95 -11.65 -2.79 11.35
N HIS A 96 -10.50 -2.31 10.86
CA HIS A 96 -9.55 -3.14 10.13
C HIS A 96 -8.89 -4.20 11.00
N ARG A 97 -8.39 -5.24 10.33
CA ARG A 97 -7.42 -6.20 10.87
C ARG A 97 -6.01 -5.78 10.43
N VAL A 98 -5.03 -5.91 11.30
CA VAL A 98 -3.62 -5.68 10.95
C VAL A 98 -2.96 -7.01 10.58
N LEU A 99 -2.25 -7.05 9.45
CA LEU A 99 -1.36 -8.14 9.05
C LEU A 99 0.08 -7.61 8.97
N THR A 100 0.95 -8.16 9.80
CA THR A 100 2.37 -7.80 9.86
C THR A 100 3.18 -8.54 8.81
N VAL A 101 4.10 -7.85 8.13
CA VAL A 101 5.00 -8.45 7.13
C VAL A 101 6.39 -8.79 7.67
N ASP A 102 6.61 -8.52 8.96
CA ASP A 102 7.86 -8.74 9.71
C ASP A 102 8.51 -10.11 9.46
N HIS A 103 7.72 -11.17 9.38
CA HIS A 103 8.25 -12.52 9.11
C HIS A 103 9.04 -12.57 7.80
N LEU A 104 8.56 -11.92 6.74
CA LEU A 104 9.22 -11.91 5.43
C LEU A 104 10.49 -11.05 5.45
N ILE A 105 10.53 -10.00 6.28
CA ILE A 105 11.71 -9.15 6.48
C ILE A 105 12.80 -9.95 7.21
N ARG A 106 12.43 -10.67 8.27
CA ARG A 106 13.37 -11.52 9.03
C ARG A 106 13.81 -12.76 8.27
N ASN A 107 12.98 -13.27 7.36
CA ASN A 107 13.21 -14.51 6.60
C ASN A 107 13.19 -14.24 5.08
N PRO A 108 14.23 -13.59 4.52
CA PRO A 108 14.25 -13.18 3.12
C PRO A 108 14.30 -14.34 2.11
N GLN A 109 14.48 -15.59 2.57
CA GLN A 109 14.44 -16.80 1.74
C GLN A 109 13.13 -17.58 1.88
N ALA A 110 12.18 -17.10 2.71
CA ALA A 110 10.87 -17.73 2.84
C ALA A 110 10.11 -17.65 1.51
N ASP A 111 9.43 -18.75 1.18
CA ASP A 111 8.48 -18.78 0.08
C ASP A 111 7.35 -17.79 0.39
N ARG A 112 6.95 -17.00 -0.61
CA ARG A 112 5.98 -15.93 -0.40
C ARG A 112 4.98 -15.83 -1.54
N PRO A 113 3.69 -15.59 -1.21
CA PRO A 113 2.68 -15.31 -2.23
C PRO A 113 3.07 -14.13 -3.13
N PRO A 114 2.68 -14.14 -4.42
CA PRO A 114 3.03 -13.10 -5.39
C PRO A 114 2.68 -11.65 -4.96
N LEU A 115 1.65 -11.47 -4.14
CA LEU A 115 1.26 -10.16 -3.61
C LEU A 115 2.32 -9.58 -2.65
N TYR A 116 2.92 -10.42 -1.80
CA TYR A 116 3.96 -9.99 -0.87
C TYR A 116 5.27 -9.75 -1.61
N ASP A 117 5.57 -10.55 -2.64
CA ASP A 117 6.64 -10.25 -3.59
C ASP A 117 6.46 -8.87 -4.24
N ALA A 118 5.23 -8.51 -4.63
CA ALA A 118 4.95 -7.20 -5.22
C ALA A 118 5.10 -6.05 -4.22
N LEU A 119 4.63 -6.21 -2.97
CA LEU A 119 4.80 -5.22 -1.91
C LEU A 119 6.29 -4.95 -1.63
N LEU A 120 7.08 -6.01 -1.44
CA LEU A 120 8.50 -5.89 -1.11
C LEU A 120 9.31 -5.33 -2.30
N ARG A 121 8.91 -5.61 -3.56
CA ARG A 121 9.54 -4.98 -4.75
C ARG A 121 9.22 -3.49 -4.89
N GLN A 122 8.17 -2.99 -4.24
CA GLN A 122 7.86 -1.56 -4.15
C GLN A 122 8.31 -0.97 -2.81
N ASP A 123 9.13 -1.73 -2.06
CA ASP A 123 9.63 -1.35 -0.75
C ASP A 123 8.56 -0.98 0.29
N LEU A 124 7.41 -1.64 0.20
CA LEU A 124 6.31 -1.47 1.15
C LEU A 124 6.45 -2.48 2.29
N TYR A 125 7.31 -2.15 3.26
CA TYR A 125 7.65 -3.00 4.41
C TYR A 125 6.77 -2.79 5.65
N GLY A 126 5.81 -1.85 5.60
CA GLY A 126 4.92 -1.59 6.72
C GLY A 126 3.79 -2.62 6.86
N ASP A 127 3.07 -2.51 7.97
CA ASP A 127 1.92 -3.36 8.26
C ASP A 127 0.75 -3.08 7.30
N LEU A 128 0.03 -4.14 6.96
CA LEU A 128 -1.17 -4.07 6.13
C LEU A 128 -2.39 -3.87 7.02
N HIS A 129 -3.10 -2.76 6.83
CA HIS A 129 -4.40 -2.50 7.44
C HIS A 129 -5.49 -3.01 6.51
N VAL A 130 -6.21 -4.07 6.90
CA VAL A 130 -7.06 -4.86 6.00
C VAL A 130 -8.55 -4.73 6.35
N TRP A 131 -9.37 -4.49 5.32
CA TRP A 131 -10.83 -4.54 5.37
C TRP A 131 -11.37 -5.58 4.40
N ALA A 132 -12.54 -6.14 4.74
CA ALA A 132 -13.37 -6.95 3.84
C ALA A 132 -14.73 -6.25 3.70
N PRO A 133 -14.86 -5.27 2.78
CA PRO A 133 -16.11 -4.52 2.64
C PRO A 133 -17.23 -5.43 2.14
N ASP A 134 -18.32 -5.57 2.90
CA ASP A 134 -19.46 -6.43 2.52
C ASP A 134 -20.04 -6.10 1.13
N GLN A 135 -19.99 -4.82 0.74
CA GLN A 135 -20.49 -4.34 -0.55
C GLN A 135 -19.57 -4.64 -1.74
N ALA A 136 -18.34 -5.09 -1.49
CA ALA A 136 -17.33 -5.36 -2.51
C ALA A 136 -17.23 -6.85 -2.90
N GLY A 137 -18.16 -7.69 -2.42
CA GLY A 137 -18.16 -9.13 -2.68
C GLY A 137 -16.93 -9.80 -2.08
N ASP A 138 -16.20 -10.58 -2.88
CA ASP A 138 -14.99 -11.29 -2.43
C ASP A 138 -13.74 -10.39 -2.33
N ARG A 139 -13.88 -9.08 -2.56
CA ARG A 139 -12.73 -8.17 -2.60
C ARG A 139 -12.31 -7.74 -1.20
N HIS A 140 -10.99 -7.75 -0.99
CA HIS A 140 -10.38 -7.22 0.21
C HIS A 140 -9.54 -6.01 -0.15
N LEU A 141 -9.52 -5.03 0.76
CA LEU A 141 -8.65 -3.87 0.67
C LEU A 141 -7.59 -4.00 1.76
N ALA A 142 -6.35 -3.69 1.42
CA ALA A 142 -5.32 -3.36 2.40
C ALA A 142 -4.74 -1.97 2.10
N VAL A 143 -4.41 -1.23 3.15
CA VAL A 143 -3.65 0.02 3.07
C VAL A 143 -2.34 -0.17 3.82
N VAL A 144 -1.24 0.35 3.27
CA VAL A 144 0.10 0.24 3.83
C VAL A 144 0.84 1.56 3.69
N LEU A 145 1.58 1.94 4.73
CA LEU A 145 2.59 2.97 4.66
C LEU A 145 3.96 2.30 4.68
N GLY A 146 4.78 2.57 3.68
CA GLY A 146 6.15 2.06 3.65
C GLY A 146 7.08 3.07 2.99
N HIS A 147 8.37 2.83 3.10
CA HIS A 147 9.38 3.51 2.32
C HIS A 147 10.54 2.56 2.07
N SER A 148 11.30 2.83 1.01
CA SER A 148 12.55 2.13 0.74
C SER A 148 13.57 2.32 1.84
N ASP A 149 14.60 1.49 1.80
CA ASP A 149 15.73 1.64 2.69
C ASP A 149 16.39 3.02 2.51
N GLY A 150 16.75 3.64 3.64
CA GLY A 150 17.34 4.97 3.65
C GLY A 150 16.36 6.09 3.27
N ASP A 151 16.77 6.89 2.29
CA ASP A 151 16.41 8.30 2.09
C ASP A 151 15.25 8.53 1.08
N GLN A 152 14.48 7.49 0.76
CA GLN A 152 13.35 7.53 -0.18
C GLN A 152 12.06 8.04 0.48
N PRO A 153 11.10 8.60 -0.29
CA PRO A 153 9.88 9.16 0.28
C PRO A 153 8.98 8.08 0.88
N LEU A 154 8.23 8.49 1.91
CA LEU A 154 7.12 7.69 2.43
C LEU A 154 6.05 7.52 1.37
N THR A 155 5.61 6.29 1.16
CA THR A 155 4.57 5.93 0.20
C THR A 155 3.41 5.29 0.94
N LEU A 156 2.24 5.92 0.86
CA LEU A 156 0.97 5.30 1.25
C LEU A 156 0.40 4.61 0.01
N ALA A 157 0.14 3.32 0.10
CA ALA A 157 -0.38 2.51 -1.01
C ALA A 157 -1.64 1.74 -0.61
N ALA A 158 -2.47 1.43 -1.60
CA ALA A 158 -3.60 0.52 -1.48
C ALA A 158 -3.38 -0.74 -2.30
N LEU A 159 -3.75 -1.88 -1.72
CA LEU A 159 -3.79 -3.19 -2.33
C LEU A 159 -5.24 -3.67 -2.35
N VAL A 160 -5.74 -4.06 -3.52
CA VAL A 160 -7.03 -4.75 -3.65
C VAL A 160 -6.80 -6.16 -4.15
N THR A 161 -7.34 -7.15 -3.44
CA THR A 161 -7.26 -8.57 -3.81
C THR A 161 -8.65 -9.14 -4.08
N VAL A 162 -8.71 -10.17 -4.91
CA VAL A 162 -9.87 -11.07 -4.99
C VAL A 162 -9.61 -12.23 -4.02
N GLY A 163 -10.44 -12.35 -3.00
CA GLY A 163 -10.25 -13.29 -1.89
C GLY A 163 -9.37 -12.71 -0.76
N PRO A 164 -9.30 -13.43 0.38
CA PRO A 164 -8.59 -12.98 1.56
C PRO A 164 -7.08 -12.92 1.31
N LEU A 165 -6.41 -11.99 1.99
CA LEU A 165 -4.95 -11.94 2.02
C LEU A 165 -4.42 -13.18 2.76
N PRO A 166 -3.45 -13.93 2.20
CA PRO A 166 -2.83 -15.07 2.86
C PRO A 166 -2.15 -14.63 4.16
N GLU A 167 -2.42 -15.31 5.25
CA GLU A 167 -1.77 -15.03 6.54
C GLU A 167 -0.31 -15.45 6.51
N LEU A 168 0.56 -14.62 7.10
CA LEU A 168 1.96 -14.93 7.28
C LEU A 168 2.19 -15.62 8.63
N PRO A 169 3.20 -16.50 8.74
CA PRO A 169 3.60 -17.05 10.02
C PRO A 169 3.90 -15.93 11.02
N VAL A 170 3.40 -16.07 12.24
CA VAL A 170 3.79 -15.19 13.34
C VAL A 170 5.07 -15.76 13.94
N ASP A 171 6.18 -15.04 13.80
CA ASP A 171 7.42 -15.40 14.48
C ASP A 171 7.20 -15.28 16.01
N PRO A 172 7.59 -16.30 16.81
CA PRO A 172 7.42 -16.31 18.26
C PRO A 172 8.32 -15.32 19.00
#